data_AF-A0A511BAG5-F1
#
_entry.id   AF-A0A511BAG5-F1
#
_cell.length_a   1.000
_cell.length_b   1.000
_cell.length_c   1.000
_cell.angle_alpha   90.00
_cell.angle_beta   90.00
_cell.angle_gamma   90.00
#
_symmetry.space_group_name_H-M   'P 1'
#
loop_
_entity.id
_entity.type
_entity.pdbx_description
1 polymer ?
#
loop_
_entity_poly.entity_id
_entity_poly.type
_entity_poly.pdbx_seq_one_letter_code
_entity_poly.pdbx_strand_id
1 'polypeptide(L)'
;MFMLRLLILIIFLAALIVFALSNTDLEPIWLVSFGWHLSIGTLVLGVGALALLLGFLIGLIGDMQQRSRARRAEQHVRTLESQLVELHQRLDRLQNQPAAPLPSASPVSPAQKV
;
A
#
# COMPACT_ATOMS: atom_id res chain seq x y z
N MET A 1 -0.37 13.76 7.48
CA MET A 1 0.97 14.22 7.04
C MET A 1 0.97 15.05 5.75
N PHE A 2 -0.05 14.96 4.88
CA PHE A 2 -0.10 15.70 3.61
C PHE A 2 0.02 17.23 3.78
N MET A 3 -0.68 17.79 4.79
CA MET A 3 -0.63 19.23 5.10
C MET A 3 0.77 19.72 5.50
N LEU A 4 1.51 18.95 6.31
CA LEU A 4 2.87 19.31 6.73
C LEU A 4 3.87 19.22 5.57
N ARG A 5 3.71 18.20 4.70
CA ARG A 5 4.53 18.07 3.49
C ARG A 5 4.31 19.24 2.53
N LEU A 6 3.07 19.67 2.35
CA LEU A 6 2.72 20.83 1.52
C LEU A 6 3.30 22.13 2.08
N LEU A 7 3.21 22.33 3.40
CA LEU A 7 3.82 23.48 4.08
C LEU A 7 5.33 23.57 3.81
N ILE A 8 6.05 22.46 3.99
CA ILE A 8 7.50 22.39 3.73
C ILE A 8 7.79 22.70 2.25
N LEU A 9 6.99 22.17 1.32
CA LEU A 9 7.14 22.42 -0.11
C LEU A 9 6.99 23.91 -0.44
N ILE A 10 5.98 24.56 0.14
CA ILE A 10 5.70 25.98 -0.07
C ILE A 10 6.83 26.84 0.49
N ILE A 11 7.29 26.57 1.72
CA ILE A 11 8.40 27.32 2.34
C ILE A 11 9.68 27.17 1.51
N PHE A 12 10.01 25.95 1.10
CA PHE A 12 11.17 25.68 0.28
C PHE A 12 11.08 26.36 -1.09
N LEU A 13 9.92 26.28 -1.74
CA LEU A 13 9.69 26.94 -3.03
C LEU A 13 9.75 28.47 -2.89
N ALA A 14 9.22 29.04 -1.81
CA ALA A 14 9.32 30.47 -1.53
C ALA A 14 10.80 30.91 -1.38
N ALA A 15 11.61 30.13 -0.66
CA ALA A 15 13.05 30.40 -0.54
C ALA A 15 13.75 30.36 -1.91
N LEU A 16 13.42 29.39 -2.77
CA LEU A 16 13.95 29.32 -4.14
C LEU A 16 13.53 30.52 -4.98
N ILE A 17 12.28 30.97 -4.88
CA ILE A 17 11.79 32.14 -5.60
C ILE A 17 12.52 33.40 -5.14
N VAL A 18 12.66 33.60 -3.83
CA VAL A 18 13.42 34.74 -3.27
C VAL A 18 14.87 34.70 -3.72
N PHE A 19 15.52 33.53 -3.69
CA PHE A 19 16.86 33.34 -4.21
C PHE A 19 16.95 33.70 -5.70
N ALA A 20 15.98 33.28 -6.49
CA ALA A 20 15.95 33.56 -7.93
C ALA A 20 15.75 35.05 -8.25
N LEU A 21 14.85 35.71 -7.52
CA LEU A 21 14.61 37.14 -7.64
C LEU A 21 15.77 37.99 -7.10
N SER A 22 16.54 37.46 -6.14
CA SER A 22 17.75 38.12 -5.64
C SER A 22 18.95 37.95 -6.58
N ASN A 23 18.92 36.95 -7.46
CA ASN A 23 20.01 36.62 -8.40
C ASN A 23 19.47 36.69 -9.83
N THR A 24 19.14 37.90 -10.28
CA THR A 24 18.59 38.18 -11.61
C THR A 24 19.63 38.48 -12.66
N ASP A 25 20.90 38.62 -12.28
CA ASP A 25 22.00 38.90 -13.21
C ASP A 25 22.10 37.78 -14.25
N LEU A 26 21.97 38.16 -15.52
CA LEU A 26 22.02 37.22 -16.63
C LEU A 26 23.46 36.92 -16.98
N GLU A 27 23.87 35.68 -16.78
CA GLU A 27 25.18 35.20 -17.18
C GLU A 27 25.08 34.37 -18.47
N PRO A 28 26.08 34.46 -19.37
CA PRO A 28 26.14 33.59 -20.52
C PRO A 28 26.46 32.16 -20.07
N ILE A 29 25.48 31.28 -20.14
CA ILE A 29 25.61 29.86 -19.83
C ILE A 29 25.69 29.08 -21.14
N TRP A 30 26.74 28.28 -21.27
CA TRP A 30 26.92 27.39 -22.42
C TRP A 30 26.43 25.99 -22.09
N LEU A 31 25.38 25.55 -22.79
CA LEU A 31 24.89 24.17 -22.70
C LEU A 31 25.20 23.46 -24.01
N VAL A 32 26.17 22.53 -23.97
CA VAL A 32 26.65 21.69 -25.09
C VAL A 32 27.24 22.48 -26.26
N SER A 33 26.47 23.36 -26.89
CA SER A 33 26.90 24.31 -27.96
C SER A 33 25.93 25.49 -28.16
N PHE A 34 24.90 25.64 -27.31
CA PHE A 34 24.02 26.79 -27.32
C PHE A 34 24.35 27.71 -26.15
N GLY A 35 24.57 29.00 -26.44
CA GLY A 35 24.70 30.05 -25.44
C GLY A 35 23.31 30.57 -25.06
N TRP A 36 22.96 30.42 -23.78
CA TRP A 36 21.73 30.95 -23.21
C TRP A 36 22.12 32.05 -22.21
N HIS A 37 21.36 33.14 -22.19
CA HIS A 37 21.47 34.13 -21.12
C HIS A 37 20.42 33.80 -20.07
N LEU A 38 20.86 33.13 -19.00
CA LEU A 38 20.01 32.82 -17.85
C LEU A 38 20.70 33.32 -16.58
N SER A 39 19.89 33.73 -15.61
CA SER A 39 20.42 33.95 -14.28
C SER A 39 20.61 32.61 -13.56
N ILE A 40 21.62 32.54 -12.69
CA ILE A 40 21.85 31.39 -11.81
C ILE A 40 20.59 31.13 -10.96
N GLY A 41 19.93 32.21 -10.53
CA GLY A 41 18.65 32.15 -9.83
C GLY A 41 17.58 31.38 -10.61
N THR A 42 17.45 31.66 -11.91
CA THR A 42 16.49 31.00 -12.80
C THR A 42 16.81 29.51 -12.98
N LEU A 43 18.09 29.15 -13.11
CA LEU A 43 18.51 27.76 -13.19
C LEU A 43 18.17 26.99 -11.91
N VAL A 44 18.55 27.53 -10.75
CA VAL A 44 18.29 26.90 -9.45
C VAL A 44 16.79 26.75 -9.21
N LEU A 45 15.99 27.77 -9.57
CA LEU A 45 14.53 27.69 -9.49
C LEU A 45 13.96 26.62 -10.41
N GLY A 46 14.44 26.53 -11.65
CA GLY A 46 13.97 25.53 -12.62
C GLY A 46 14.28 24.10 -12.19
N VAL A 47 15.54 23.83 -11.79
CA VAL A 47 15.96 22.51 -11.30
C VAL A 47 15.23 22.16 -10.00
N GLY A 48 15.12 23.12 -9.08
CA GLY A 48 14.38 22.95 -7.83
C GLY A 48 12.90 22.64 -8.07
N ALA A 49 12.24 23.38 -8.95
CA ALA A 49 10.85 23.15 -9.33
C ALA A 49 10.66 21.75 -9.92
N LEU A 50 11.53 21.31 -10.83
CA LEU A 50 11.50 19.95 -11.40
C LEU A 50 11.65 18.88 -10.30
N ALA A 51 12.63 19.04 -9.40
CA ALA A 51 12.86 18.10 -8.31
C ALA A 51 11.64 18.01 -7.37
N LEU A 52 11.00 19.13 -7.05
CA LEU A 52 9.77 19.15 -6.24
C LEU A 52 8.61 18.46 -6.95
N LEU A 53 8.47 18.67 -8.26
CA LEU A 53 7.40 18.08 -9.07
C LEU A 53 7.56 16.55 -9.14
N LEU A 54 8.79 16.07 -9.39
CA LEU A 54 9.11 14.64 -9.34
C LEU A 54 8.89 14.06 -7.94
N GLY A 55 9.40 14.72 -6.90
CA GLY A 55 9.21 14.29 -5.52
C GLY A 55 7.74 14.21 -5.13
N PHE A 56 6.93 15.19 -5.53
CA PHE A 56 5.49 15.20 -5.32
C PHE A 56 4.83 13.99 -5.99
N LEU A 57 5.14 13.76 -7.26
CA LEU A 57 4.58 12.66 -8.05
C LEU A 57 4.93 11.28 -7.46
N ILE A 58 6.18 11.08 -7.06
CA ILE A 58 6.64 9.85 -6.39
C ILE A 58 5.88 9.63 -5.08
N GLY A 59 5.71 10.69 -4.28
CA GLY A 59 4.95 10.60 -3.03
C GLY A 59 3.46 10.30 -3.24
N LEU A 60 2.86 10.81 -4.32
CA LEU A 60 1.46 10.51 -4.67
C LEU A 60 1.27 9.02 -4.99
N ILE A 61 2.22 8.43 -5.72
CA ILE A 61 2.25 7.00 -6.03
C ILE A 61 2.40 6.17 -4.74
N GLY A 62 3.27 6.60 -3.82
CA GLY A 62 3.45 5.95 -2.52
C GLY A 62 2.17 5.92 -1.67
N ASP A 63 1.45 7.04 -1.61
CA ASP A 63 0.22 7.19 -0.82
C ASP A 63 -0.92 6.31 -1.36
N MET A 64 -1.03 6.22 -2.69
CA MET A 64 -1.96 5.30 -3.37
C MET A 64 -1.66 3.84 -3.04
N GLN A 65 -0.38 3.45 -3.00
CA GLN A 65 -0.01 2.08 -2.65
C GLN A 65 -0.30 1.76 -1.19
N GLN A 66 -0.08 2.68 -0.25
CA GLN A 66 -0.40 2.45 1.17
C GLN A 66 -1.90 2.20 1.38
N ARG A 67 -2.77 2.96 0.72
CA ARG A 67 -4.23 2.71 0.75
C ARG A 67 -4.60 1.33 0.20
N SER A 68 -3.96 0.91 -0.89
CA SER A 68 -4.22 -0.42 -1.47
C SER A 68 -3.74 -1.56 -0.56
N ARG A 69 -2.60 -1.38 0.11
CA ARG A 69 -2.03 -2.36 1.05
C ARG A 69 -2.89 -2.51 2.30
N ALA A 70 -3.46 -1.42 2.81
CA ALA A 70 -4.42 -1.47 3.91
C ALA A 70 -5.64 -2.32 3.55
N ARG A 71 -6.23 -2.10 2.36
CA ARG A 71 -7.37 -2.91 1.88
C ARG A 71 -7.02 -4.39 1.67
N ARG A 72 -5.84 -4.68 1.14
CA ARG A 72 -5.36 -6.07 1.00
C ARG A 72 -5.15 -6.74 2.36
N ALA A 73 -4.59 -6.03 3.33
CA ALA A 73 -4.42 -6.55 4.68
C ALA A 73 -5.78 -6.84 5.35
N GLU A 74 -6.76 -5.94 5.20
CA GLU A 74 -8.13 -6.17 5.68
C GLU A 74 -8.79 -7.40 5.03
N GLN A 75 -8.61 -7.61 3.72
CA GLN A 75 -9.10 -8.80 3.02
C GLN A 75 -8.43 -10.09 3.51
N HIS A 76 -7.13 -10.06 3.76
CA HIS A 76 -6.40 -11.20 4.32
C HIS A 76 -6.91 -11.54 5.73
N VAL A 77 -7.12 -10.55 6.59
CA VAL A 77 -7.69 -10.77 7.94
C VAL A 77 -9.07 -11.41 7.86
N ARG A 78 -9.98 -10.88 7.02
CA ARG A 78 -11.32 -11.46 6.84
C ARG A 78 -11.27 -12.91 6.33
N THR A 79 -10.32 -13.21 5.45
CA THR A 79 -10.14 -14.57 4.93
C THR A 79 -9.68 -15.51 6.05
N LEU A 80 -8.71 -15.09 6.87
CA LEU A 80 -8.24 -15.87 8.02
C LEU A 80 -9.34 -16.07 9.07
N GLU A 81 -10.14 -15.03 9.35
CA GLU A 81 -11.31 -15.13 10.23
C GLU A 81 -12.32 -16.16 9.70
N SER A 82 -12.63 -16.15 8.40
CA SER A 82 -13.53 -17.15 7.80
C SER A 82 -13.00 -18.58 7.88
N GLN A 83 -11.69 -18.77 7.71
CA GLN A 83 -11.05 -20.08 7.83
C GLN A 83 -11.09 -20.59 9.27
N LEU A 84 -10.92 -19.71 10.26
CA LEU A 84 -11.06 -20.03 11.67
C LEU A 84 -12.47 -20.49 12.01
N VAL A 85 -13.49 -19.78 11.53
CA VAL A 85 -14.90 -20.15 11.72
C VAL A 85 -15.20 -21.50 11.08
N GLU A 86 -14.76 -21.72 9.84
CA GLU A 86 -14.96 -23.00 9.15
C GLU A 86 -14.27 -24.15 9.89
N LEU A 87 -13.06 -23.95 10.40
CA LEU A 87 -12.33 -24.97 11.15
C LEU A 87 -13.04 -25.31 12.46
N HIS A 88 -13.50 -24.31 13.21
CA HIS A 88 -14.28 -24.53 14.43
C HIS A 88 -15.57 -25.30 14.14
N GLN A 89 -16.30 -24.94 13.08
CA GLN A 89 -17.51 -25.67 12.68
C GLN A 89 -17.24 -27.14 12.31
N ARG A 90 -16.12 -27.43 11.65
CA ARG A 90 -15.72 -28.80 11.33
C ARG A 90 -15.38 -29.60 12.59
N LEU A 91 -14.66 -28.98 13.54
CA LEU A 91 -14.35 -29.61 14.84
C LEU A 91 -15.63 -29.88 15.64
N ASP A 92 -16.54 -28.91 15.73
CA ASP A 92 -17.84 -29.08 16.38
C ASP A 92 -18.65 -30.22 15.74
N ARG A 93 -18.67 -30.32 14.41
CA ARG A 93 -19.36 -31.43 13.71
C ARG A 93 -18.76 -32.79 14.02
N LEU A 94 -17.43 -32.88 14.17
CA LEU A 94 -16.76 -34.14 14.52
C LEU A 94 -17.00 -34.51 15.98
N GLN A 95 -17.02 -33.53 16.90
CA GLN A 95 -17.31 -33.78 18.32
C GLN A 95 -18.78 -34.10 18.59
N ASN A 96 -19.71 -33.44 17.89
CA ASN A 96 -21.14 -33.69 18.01
C ASN A 96 -21.65 -34.80 17.08
N GLN A 97 -20.76 -35.54 16.40
CA GLN A 97 -21.18 -36.70 15.63
C GLN A 97 -21.77 -37.74 16.60
N PRO A 98 -23.07 -38.06 16.51
CA PRO A 98 -23.67 -39.06 17.37
C PRO A 98 -22.96 -40.38 17.09
N ALA A 99 -22.50 -41.06 18.13
CA ALA A 99 -21.95 -42.40 18.02
C ALA A 99 -22.92 -43.24 17.18
N ALA A 100 -22.45 -43.72 16.02
CA ALA A 100 -23.24 -44.59 15.17
C ALA A 100 -23.77 -45.76 16.03
N PRO A 101 -25.05 -46.13 15.93
CA PRO A 101 -25.55 -47.31 16.63
C PRO A 101 -24.67 -48.49 16.21
N LEU A 102 -23.94 -49.06 17.18
CA LEU A 102 -23.24 -50.32 16.99
C LEU A 102 -24.23 -51.31 16.36
N PRO A 103 -23.89 -51.98 15.24
CA PRO A 103 -24.77 -52.96 14.64
C PRO A 103 -25.05 -54.02 15.71
N SER A 104 -26.30 -54.05 16.17
CA SER A 104 -26.78 -55.05 17.11
C SER A 104 -26.54 -56.42 16.50
N ALA A 105 -25.62 -57.17 17.12
CA ALA A 105 -25.36 -58.56 16.80
C ALA A 105 -26.71 -59.29 16.81
N SER A 106 -27.14 -59.72 15.62
CA SER A 106 -28.37 -60.48 15.46
C SER A 106 -28.23 -61.79 16.23
N PRO A 107 -29.20 -62.16 17.09
CA PRO A 107 -29.14 -63.44 17.79
C PRO A 107 -29.30 -64.57 16.77
N VAL A 108 -28.25 -65.38 16.65
CA VAL A 108 -28.26 -66.63 15.90
C VAL A 108 -29.31 -67.56 16.52
N SER A 109 -30.39 -67.80 15.79
CA SER A 109 -31.46 -68.74 16.16
C SER A 109 -30.99 -70.18 15.88
N PRO A 110 -31.08 -71.12 16.83
CA PRO A 110 -30.62 -72.48 16.63
C PRO A 110 -31.61 -73.26 15.76
N ALA A 111 -31.05 -73.98 14.79
CA ALA A 111 -31.76 -74.81 13.82
C ALA A 111 -32.65 -75.87 14.49
N GLN A 112 -33.93 -75.89 14.10
CA GLN A 112 -34.88 -76.94 14.43
C GLN A 112 -34.75 -78.07 13.39
N LYS A 113 -34.23 -79.21 13.83
CA LYS A 113 -34.04 -80.43 13.04
C LYS A 113 -35.29 -81.31 13.19
N VAL A 114 -35.85 -81.73 12.04
CA VAL A 114 -36.97 -82.66 11.86
C VAL A 114 -36.51 -84.10 12.10
#